data_AF-A0A4V3IDX9-F1
#
_entry.id   AF-A0A4V3IDX9-F1
#
_cell.length_a   1.000
_cell.length_b   1.000
_cell.length_c   1.000
_cell.angle_alpha   90.00
_cell.angle_beta   90.00
_cell.angle_gamma   90.00
#
_symmetry.space_group_name_H-M   'P 1'
#
loop_
_entity.id
_entity.type
_entity.pdbx_description
1 polymer ?
#
loop_
_entity_poly.entity_id
_entity_poly.type
_entity_poly.pdbx_seq_one_letter_code
_entity_poly.pdbx_strand_id
1 'polypeptide(L)'
;MSVVLRRVTGMTAEEPSEVRSESTAEPPPGTPPGTPPDPYLNPRHLSLVDPPLSEVYDAIRDADREINQATARRAAAVYTAQRVLADVGRARAEAAERAGGPRPPWSPEEATKEEFTCEVGALLRLPRRTAETLIEASRTLAEDLPVTREALASGVISYRHAQVIMEQAWGIRVDDPEAAARA
;
A
#
# COMPACT_ATOMS: atom_id res chain seq x y z
N MET A 1 -29.37 6.56 24.14
CA MET A 1 -27.93 6.33 24.40
C MET A 1 -27.16 7.06 23.33
N SER A 2 -26.58 8.22 23.66
CA SER A 2 -25.91 9.12 22.72
C SER A 2 -24.42 8.79 22.67
N VAL A 3 -23.91 8.43 21.50
CA VAL A 3 -22.46 8.24 21.26
C VAL A 3 -21.89 9.56 20.77
N VAL A 4 -20.96 10.12 21.54
CA VAL A 4 -20.25 11.36 21.21
C VAL A 4 -19.13 11.02 20.22
N LEU A 5 -19.27 11.47 18.96
CA LEU A 5 -18.20 11.43 17.97
C LEU A 5 -17.21 12.56 18.25
N ARG A 6 -16.02 12.23 18.74
CA ARG A 6 -14.94 13.20 18.91
C ARG A 6 -14.26 13.42 17.55
N ARG A 7 -14.52 14.56 16.90
CA ARG A 7 -13.72 15.04 15.77
C ARG A 7 -12.26 15.22 16.22
N VAL A 8 -11.34 14.52 15.58
CA VAL A 8 -9.91 14.80 15.66
C VAL A 8 -9.61 15.90 14.64
N THR A 9 -9.77 17.15 15.06
CA THR A 9 -9.25 18.31 14.34
C THR A 9 -8.06 18.84 15.13
N GLY A 10 -6.86 18.65 14.58
CA GLY A 10 -5.63 19.18 15.18
C GLY A 10 -4.39 18.40 14.77
N MET A 11 -4.10 18.30 13.47
CA MET A 11 -2.76 17.95 13.00
C MET A 11 -2.18 19.20 12.35
N THR A 12 -1.93 20.22 13.18
CA THR A 12 -1.15 21.40 12.79
C THR A 12 0.33 21.05 12.84
N ALA A 13 1.04 21.44 11.78
CA ALA A 13 2.49 21.42 11.54
C ALA A 13 3.35 20.74 12.61
N GLU A 14 4.03 19.67 12.20
CA GLU A 14 5.20 19.13 12.90
C GLU A 14 6.17 20.28 13.20
N GLU A 15 6.24 20.67 14.48
CA GLU A 15 7.44 21.30 15.00
C GLU A 15 8.61 20.34 14.77
N PRO A 16 9.79 20.82 14.35
CA PRO A 16 10.96 19.96 14.20
C PRO A 16 11.21 19.28 15.54
N SER A 17 11.06 17.95 15.55
CA SER A 17 11.30 17.10 16.71
C SER A 17 12.75 17.29 17.14
N GLU A 18 12.97 18.15 18.15
CA GLU A 18 14.22 18.18 18.88
C GLU A 18 14.42 16.76 19.41
N VAL A 19 15.47 16.09 18.94
CA VAL A 19 15.87 14.76 19.39
C VAL A 19 16.05 14.82 20.90
N ARG A 20 15.02 14.42 21.64
CA ARG A 20 15.01 14.40 23.10
C ARG A 20 16.13 13.45 23.52
N SER A 21 17.22 14.04 24.00
CA SER A 21 18.53 13.43 24.19
C SER A 21 18.64 12.51 25.42
N GLU A 22 17.50 12.13 26.01
CA GLU A 22 17.46 11.25 27.17
C GLU A 22 17.14 9.84 26.68
N SER A 23 18.18 8.99 26.64
CA SER A 23 18.04 7.55 26.42
C SER A 23 16.96 7.01 27.36
N THR A 24 15.80 6.64 26.79
CA THR A 24 14.67 6.04 27.53
C THR A 24 14.84 4.53 27.68
N ALA A 25 15.95 3.97 27.20
CA ALA A 25 16.24 2.55 27.37
C ALA A 25 16.46 2.25 28.86
N GLU A 26 15.58 1.44 29.43
CA GLU A 26 15.76 0.88 30.75
C GLU A 26 17.08 0.09 30.77
N PRO A 27 17.94 0.28 31.79
CA PRO A 27 19.23 -0.39 31.83
C PRO A 27 19.03 -1.92 31.79
N PRO A 28 19.93 -2.67 31.15
CA PRO A 28 19.79 -4.11 31.01
C PRO A 28 19.61 -4.78 32.39
N PRO A 29 18.84 -5.88 32.46
CA PRO A 29 18.54 -6.54 33.73
C PRO A 29 19.84 -6.96 34.45
N GLY A 30 19.95 -6.60 35.73
CA GLY A 30 21.16 -6.81 36.54
C GLY A 30 22.12 -5.62 36.59
N THR A 31 21.80 -4.47 35.96
CA THR A 31 22.61 -3.25 36.08
C THR A 31 22.52 -2.69 37.51
N PRO A 32 23.65 -2.51 38.22
CA PRO A 32 23.64 -1.93 39.57
C PRO A 32 23.04 -0.52 39.61
N PRO A 33 22.34 -0.15 40.69
CA PRO A 33 21.87 1.22 40.86
C PRO A 33 23.05 2.19 40.91
N GLY A 34 22.99 3.25 40.10
CA GLY A 34 24.05 4.27 40.02
C GLY A 34 25.17 3.95 39.02
N THR A 35 25.07 2.86 38.24
CA THR A 35 25.98 2.66 37.09
C THR A 35 25.84 3.85 36.14
N PRO A 36 26.93 4.56 35.81
CA PRO A 36 26.88 5.67 34.86
C PRO A 36 26.40 5.16 33.49
N PRO A 37 25.73 6.01 32.69
CA PRO A 37 25.26 5.62 31.37
C PRO A 37 26.42 5.05 30.55
N ASP A 38 26.15 3.94 29.83
CA ASP A 38 27.17 3.26 29.03
C ASP A 38 27.79 4.27 28.04
N PRO A 39 29.10 4.58 28.16
CA PRO A 39 29.76 5.52 27.27
C PRO A 39 29.69 5.09 25.80
N TYR A 40 29.55 3.79 25.52
CA TYR A 40 29.44 3.26 24.17
C TYR A 40 28.07 3.54 23.52
N LEU A 41 27.03 3.80 24.33
CA LEU A 41 25.67 4.11 23.88
C LEU A 41 25.40 5.62 23.86
N ASN A 42 26.40 6.43 23.51
CA ASN A 42 26.23 7.86 23.34
C ASN A 42 25.63 8.19 21.95
N PRO A 43 24.46 8.84 21.85
CA PRO A 43 23.84 9.22 20.57
C PRO A 43 24.75 10.07 19.68
N ARG A 44 25.67 10.85 20.28
CA ARG A 44 26.65 11.66 19.55
C ARG A 44 27.68 10.81 18.79
N HIS A 45 27.76 9.51 19.05
CA HIS A 45 28.68 8.62 18.34
C HIS A 45 28.27 8.36 16.88
N LEU A 46 27.01 8.61 16.53
CA LEU A 46 26.51 8.48 15.16
C LEU A 46 27.20 9.44 14.17
N SER A 47 27.83 10.50 14.67
CA SER A 47 28.56 11.51 13.88
C SER A 47 30.08 11.40 13.96
N LEU A 48 30.63 10.31 14.53
CA LEU A 48 32.08 10.09 14.61
C LEU A 48 32.71 9.63 13.29
N VAL A 49 31.88 9.30 12.30
CA VAL A 49 32.27 8.84 10.97
C VAL A 49 31.69 9.78 9.91
N ASP A 50 32.33 9.83 8.74
CA ASP A 50 31.90 10.62 7.58
C ASP A 50 31.59 9.67 6.39
N PRO A 51 30.36 9.64 5.85
CA PRO A 51 29.19 10.40 6.30
C PRO A 51 28.69 9.93 7.68
N PRO A 52 28.01 10.80 8.45
CA PRO A 52 27.41 10.40 9.72
C PRO A 52 26.37 9.30 9.49
N LEU A 53 26.27 8.36 10.42
CA LEU A 53 25.36 7.22 10.32
C LEU A 53 23.88 7.63 10.23
N SER A 54 23.52 8.79 10.78
CA SER A 54 22.17 9.36 10.65
C SER A 54 21.82 9.71 9.20
N GLU A 55 22.77 10.25 8.43
CA GLU A 55 22.56 10.55 7.01
C GLU A 55 22.34 9.26 6.21
N VAL A 56 23.09 8.21 6.52
CA VAL A 56 22.90 6.89 5.89
C VAL A 56 21.51 6.32 6.22
N TYR A 57 21.03 6.48 7.46
CA TYR A 57 19.68 6.06 7.84
C TYR A 57 18.58 6.88 7.17
N ASP A 58 18.78 8.19 7.02
CA ASP A 58 17.83 9.05 6.31
C ASP A 58 17.76 8.65 4.83
N ALA A 59 18.90 8.36 4.19
CA ALA A 59 18.94 7.84 2.82
C ALA A 59 18.17 6.50 2.66
N ILE A 60 18.26 5.60 3.65
CA ILE A 60 17.46 4.36 3.66
C ILE A 60 15.97 4.68 3.74
N ARG A 61 15.57 5.61 4.61
CA ARG A 61 14.17 6.00 4.79
C ARG A 61 13.60 6.66 3.53
N ASP A 62 14.37 7.51 2.88
CA ASP A 62 13.98 8.19 1.65
C ASP A 62 13.81 7.19 0.50
N ALA A 63 14.73 6.22 0.36
CA ALA A 63 14.59 5.16 -0.62
C ALA A 63 13.33 4.30 -0.39
N ASP A 64 13.01 3.95 0.86
CA ASP A 64 11.78 3.21 1.17
C ASP A 64 10.53 4.02 0.83
N ARG A 65 10.55 5.33 1.12
CA ARG A 65 9.46 6.25 0.75
C ARG A 65 9.23 6.32 -0.75
N GLU A 66 10.30 6.36 -1.55
CA GLU A 66 10.21 6.34 -3.01
C GLU A 66 9.60 5.03 -3.53
N ILE A 67 10.00 3.88 -2.95
CA ILE A 67 9.44 2.56 -3.28
C ILE A 67 7.93 2.52 -2.96
N ASN A 68 7.53 3.04 -1.79
CA ASN A 68 6.14 3.08 -1.37
C ASN A 68 5.29 3.97 -2.29
N GLN A 69 5.80 5.15 -2.66
CA GLN A 69 5.18 6.04 -3.64
C GLN A 69 5.04 5.40 -5.02
N ALA A 70 6.10 4.76 -5.52
CA ALA A 70 6.08 4.05 -6.80
C ALA A 70 5.04 2.91 -6.78
N THR A 71 4.93 2.19 -5.67
CA THR A 71 3.95 1.12 -5.49
C THR A 71 2.51 1.65 -5.48
N ALA A 72 2.24 2.75 -4.77
CA ALA A 72 0.94 3.41 -4.79
C ALA A 72 0.56 3.93 -6.18
N ARG A 73 1.50 4.56 -6.89
CA ARG A 73 1.31 5.01 -8.28
C ARG A 73 1.00 3.86 -9.22
N ARG A 74 1.73 2.73 -9.10
CA ARG A 74 1.47 1.52 -9.90
C ARG A 74 0.06 0.99 -9.65
N ALA A 75 -0.35 0.87 -8.38
CA ALA A 75 -1.69 0.38 -8.04
C ALA A 75 -2.79 1.29 -8.64
N ALA A 76 -2.64 2.60 -8.53
CA ALA A 76 -3.57 3.56 -9.13
C ALA A 76 -3.63 3.43 -10.67
N ALA A 77 -2.48 3.26 -11.33
CA ALA A 77 -2.41 3.06 -12.77
C ALA A 77 -3.06 1.74 -13.22
N VAL A 78 -2.81 0.64 -12.51
CA VAL A 78 -3.45 -0.66 -12.79
C VAL A 78 -4.96 -0.56 -12.66
N TYR A 79 -5.47 0.04 -11.58
CA TYR A 79 -6.91 0.23 -11.41
C TYR A 79 -7.53 1.11 -12.51
N THR A 80 -6.85 2.21 -12.88
CA THR A 80 -7.29 3.08 -13.98
C THR A 80 -7.35 2.31 -15.30
N ALA A 81 -6.30 1.56 -15.62
CA ALA A 81 -6.22 0.76 -16.84
C ALA A 81 -7.31 -0.32 -16.89
N GLN A 82 -7.62 -0.96 -15.77
CA GLN A 82 -8.71 -1.94 -15.66
C GLN A 82 -10.05 -1.32 -16.06
N ARG A 83 -10.35 -0.11 -15.56
CA ARG A 83 -11.60 0.59 -15.88
C ARG A 83 -11.68 0.98 -17.36
N VAL A 84 -10.60 1.56 -17.89
CA VAL A 84 -10.52 1.93 -19.31
C VAL A 84 -10.72 0.70 -20.20
N LEU A 85 -10.08 -0.42 -19.87
CA LEU A 85 -10.22 -1.63 -20.66
C LEU A 85 -11.63 -2.22 -20.57
N ALA A 86 -12.30 -2.12 -19.41
CA ALA A 86 -13.71 -2.52 -19.29
C ALA A 86 -14.64 -1.67 -20.18
N ASP A 87 -14.41 -0.35 -20.27
CA ASP A 87 -15.13 0.52 -21.21
C ASP A 87 -14.87 0.12 -22.68
N VAL A 88 -13.62 -0.15 -23.03
CA VAL A 88 -13.22 -0.62 -24.37
C VAL A 88 -13.87 -1.96 -24.69
N GLY A 89 -13.89 -2.90 -23.74
CA GLY A 89 -14.50 -4.22 -23.88
C GLY A 89 -15.99 -4.13 -24.20
N ARG A 90 -16.73 -3.28 -23.48
CA ARG A 90 -18.15 -3.01 -23.77
C ARG A 90 -18.36 -2.42 -25.16
N ALA A 91 -17.58 -1.39 -25.53
CA ALA A 91 -17.68 -0.78 -26.85
C ALA A 91 -17.35 -1.76 -28.00
N ARG A 92 -16.36 -2.64 -27.79
CA ARG A 92 -16.02 -3.72 -28.75
C ARG A 92 -17.18 -4.71 -28.89
N ALA A 93 -17.83 -5.10 -27.79
CA ALA A 93 -18.96 -6.02 -27.80
C ALA A 93 -20.16 -5.42 -28.56
N GLU A 94 -20.53 -4.17 -28.26
CA GLU A 94 -21.60 -3.46 -28.97
C GLU A 94 -21.34 -3.33 -30.48
N ALA A 95 -20.07 -3.10 -30.86
CA ALA A 95 -19.66 -3.05 -32.27
C ALA A 95 -19.78 -4.40 -32.96
N ALA A 96 -19.39 -5.49 -32.29
CA ALA A 96 -19.50 -6.85 -32.82
C ALA A 96 -20.98 -7.27 -33.00
N GLU A 97 -21.84 -6.93 -32.05
CA GLU A 97 -23.28 -7.19 -32.14
C GLU A 97 -23.91 -6.45 -33.33
N ARG A 98 -23.57 -5.16 -33.52
CA ARG A 98 -24.00 -4.38 -34.70
C ARG A 98 -23.51 -4.95 -36.04
N ALA A 99 -22.36 -5.60 -36.04
CA ALA A 99 -21.79 -6.23 -37.23
C ALA A 99 -22.40 -7.61 -37.55
N GLY A 100 -23.27 -8.16 -36.69
CA GLY A 100 -23.89 -9.47 -36.88
C GLY A 100 -22.92 -10.64 -36.75
N GLY A 101 -21.79 -10.44 -36.05
CA GLY A 101 -20.81 -11.49 -35.83
C GLY A 101 -21.30 -12.59 -34.88
N PRO A 102 -20.71 -13.79 -34.94
CA PRO A 102 -21.02 -14.85 -33.98
C PRO A 102 -20.63 -14.43 -32.57
N ARG A 103 -21.51 -14.66 -31.59
CA ARG A 103 -21.23 -14.37 -30.17
C ARG A 103 -20.20 -15.39 -29.64
N PRO A 104 -19.06 -14.95 -29.08
CA PRO A 104 -18.14 -15.85 -28.40
C PRO A 104 -18.81 -16.55 -27.21
N PRO A 105 -18.31 -17.73 -26.78
CA PRO A 105 -18.88 -18.44 -25.65
C PRO A 105 -18.61 -17.77 -24.29
N TRP A 106 -17.69 -16.80 -24.23
CA TRP A 106 -17.36 -16.00 -23.05
C TRP A 106 -18.01 -14.62 -23.11
N SER A 107 -18.26 -14.01 -21.94
CA SER A 107 -18.75 -12.64 -21.85
C SER A 107 -17.67 -11.62 -22.23
N PRO A 108 -18.03 -10.41 -22.68
CA PRO A 108 -17.08 -9.31 -22.88
C PRO A 108 -16.26 -9.00 -21.62
N GLU A 109 -16.87 -9.12 -20.45
CA GLU A 109 -16.22 -8.93 -19.15
C GLU A 109 -15.16 -10.00 -18.88
N GLU A 110 -15.47 -11.26 -19.15
CA GLU A 110 -14.52 -12.38 -19.01
C GLU A 110 -13.34 -12.20 -19.97
N ALA A 111 -13.59 -11.91 -21.25
CA ALA A 111 -12.53 -11.63 -22.23
C ALA A 111 -11.63 -10.48 -21.78
N THR A 112 -12.24 -9.38 -21.32
CA THR A 112 -11.52 -8.19 -20.88
C THR A 112 -10.66 -8.48 -19.65
N LYS A 113 -11.18 -9.25 -18.68
CA LYS A 113 -10.43 -9.67 -17.50
C LYS A 113 -9.22 -10.53 -17.87
N GLU A 114 -9.41 -11.48 -18.79
CA GLU A 114 -8.35 -12.36 -19.27
C GLU A 114 -7.28 -11.59 -20.06
N GLU A 115 -7.69 -10.73 -20.99
CA GLU A 115 -6.81 -9.81 -21.74
C GLU A 115 -5.99 -8.98 -20.76
N PHE A 116 -6.64 -8.32 -19.79
CA PHE A 116 -5.97 -7.47 -18.82
C PHE A 116 -4.94 -8.21 -17.97
N THR A 117 -5.30 -9.40 -17.48
CA THR A 117 -4.42 -10.19 -16.62
C THR A 117 -3.17 -10.63 -17.37
N CYS A 118 -3.32 -11.05 -18.63
CA CYS A 118 -2.22 -11.41 -19.50
C CYS A 118 -1.32 -10.21 -19.82
N GLU A 119 -1.90 -9.06 -20.17
CA GLU A 119 -1.15 -7.84 -20.49
C GLU A 119 -0.37 -7.31 -19.29
N VAL A 120 -0.99 -7.23 -18.11
CA VAL A 120 -0.31 -6.83 -16.86
C VAL A 120 0.81 -7.83 -16.50
N GLY A 121 0.54 -9.13 -16.64
CA GLY A 121 1.53 -10.18 -16.43
C GLY A 121 2.74 -10.07 -17.36
N ALA A 122 2.51 -9.85 -18.65
CA ALA A 122 3.56 -9.67 -19.63
C ALA A 122 4.36 -8.38 -19.40
N LEU A 123 3.67 -7.25 -19.19
CA LEU A 123 4.27 -5.94 -18.97
C LEU A 123 5.21 -5.92 -17.77
N LEU A 124 4.79 -6.55 -16.67
CA LEU A 124 5.53 -6.55 -15.40
C LEU A 124 6.37 -7.82 -15.18
N ARG A 125 6.37 -8.76 -16.15
CA ARG A 125 7.04 -10.05 -16.06
C ARG A 125 6.62 -10.86 -14.82
N LEU A 126 5.32 -10.88 -14.53
CA LEU A 126 4.74 -11.55 -13.37
C LEU A 126 4.09 -12.88 -13.77
N PRO A 127 4.16 -13.92 -12.93
CA PRO A 127 3.30 -15.08 -13.06
C PRO A 127 1.83 -14.67 -13.03
N ARG A 128 0.97 -15.37 -13.77
CA ARG A 128 -0.47 -15.05 -13.88
C ARG A 128 -1.12 -14.80 -12.52
N ARG A 129 -0.94 -15.72 -11.56
CA ARG A 129 -1.55 -15.60 -10.23
C ARG A 129 -1.08 -14.35 -9.48
N THR A 130 0.16 -13.92 -9.71
CA THR A 130 0.70 -12.69 -9.11
C THR A 130 0.10 -11.44 -9.76
N ALA A 131 -0.14 -11.47 -11.08
CA ALA A 131 -0.84 -10.40 -11.78
C ALA A 131 -2.29 -10.28 -11.30
N GLU A 132 -3.01 -11.39 -11.15
CA GLU A 132 -4.37 -11.42 -10.58
C GLU A 132 -4.41 -10.78 -9.19
N THR A 133 -3.50 -11.17 -8.29
CA THR A 133 -3.41 -10.57 -6.95
C THR A 133 -3.08 -9.08 -7.01
N LEU A 134 -2.21 -8.65 -7.92
CA LEU A 134 -1.88 -7.23 -8.09
C LEU A 134 -3.11 -6.42 -8.56
N ILE A 135 -3.88 -6.96 -9.50
CA ILE A 135 -5.10 -6.31 -10.02
C ILE A 135 -6.13 -6.18 -8.89
N GLU A 136 -6.37 -7.24 -8.12
CA GLU A 136 -7.31 -7.21 -6.99
C GLU A 136 -6.84 -6.27 -5.86
N ALA A 137 -5.55 -6.27 -5.54
CA ALA A 137 -4.97 -5.34 -4.57
C ALA A 137 -5.12 -3.88 -5.03
N SER A 138 -4.92 -3.63 -6.33
CA SER A 138 -5.07 -2.30 -6.92
C SER A 138 -6.51 -1.79 -6.83
N ARG A 139 -7.49 -2.65 -7.13
CA ARG A 139 -8.91 -2.36 -6.93
C ARG A 139 -9.23 -2.10 -5.45
N THR A 140 -8.78 -2.98 -4.56
CA THR A 140 -9.05 -2.87 -3.12
C THR A 140 -8.50 -1.57 -2.52
N LEU A 141 -7.29 -1.17 -2.89
CA LEU A 141 -6.71 0.11 -2.46
C LEU A 141 -7.46 1.34 -3.01
N ALA A 142 -8.05 1.22 -4.20
CA ALA A 142 -8.77 2.32 -4.84
C ALA A 142 -10.20 2.48 -4.33
N GLU A 143 -10.93 1.37 -4.19
CA GLU A 143 -12.37 1.37 -3.90
C GLU A 143 -12.65 1.26 -2.39
N ASP A 144 -11.94 0.39 -1.69
CA ASP A 144 -12.30 -0.01 -0.32
C ASP A 144 -11.40 0.61 0.74
N LEU A 145 -10.13 0.81 0.41
CA LEU A 145 -9.10 1.28 1.34
C LEU A 145 -8.41 2.57 0.87
N PRO A 146 -9.15 3.65 0.52
CA PRO A 146 -8.55 4.87 0.00
C PRO A 146 -7.60 5.55 1.00
N VAL A 147 -7.90 5.48 2.29
CA VAL A 147 -7.03 6.01 3.37
C VAL A 147 -5.71 5.24 3.45
N THR A 148 -5.76 3.91 3.30
CA THR A 148 -4.55 3.07 3.25
C THR A 148 -3.71 3.41 2.03
N ARG A 149 -4.34 3.62 0.87
CA ARG A 149 -3.66 4.05 -0.36
C ARG A 149 -2.96 5.40 -0.18
N GLU A 150 -3.61 6.37 0.48
CA GLU A 150 -3.01 7.68 0.79
C GLU A 150 -1.84 7.56 1.76
N ALA A 151 -1.97 6.75 2.82
CA ALA A 151 -0.88 6.49 3.77
C ALA A 151 0.33 5.81 3.11
N LEU A 152 0.08 4.89 2.17
CA LEU A 152 1.13 4.28 1.36
C LEU A 152 1.79 5.32 0.44
N ALA A 153 1.00 6.16 -0.23
CA ALA A 153 1.50 7.19 -1.12
C ALA A 153 2.30 8.29 -0.39
N SER A 154 1.97 8.60 0.85
CA SER A 154 2.75 9.55 1.66
C SER A 154 3.99 8.93 2.30
N GLY A 155 4.12 7.60 2.27
CA GLY A 155 5.19 6.84 2.93
C GLY A 155 5.04 6.72 4.44
N VAL A 156 3.85 7.02 4.98
CA VAL A 156 3.53 6.80 6.40
C VAL A 156 3.50 5.32 6.74
N ILE A 157 3.13 4.48 5.76
CA ILE A 157 3.19 3.02 5.88
C ILE A 157 3.96 2.43 4.71
N SER A 158 4.64 1.30 4.96
CA SER A 158 5.23 0.48 3.91
C SER A 158 4.16 -0.31 3.16
N TYR A 159 4.51 -0.81 1.97
CA TYR A 159 3.63 -1.71 1.24
C TYR A 159 3.30 -2.99 2.03
N ARG A 160 4.20 -3.48 2.90
CA ARG A 160 3.92 -4.65 3.72
C ARG A 160 2.80 -4.39 4.72
N HIS A 161 2.74 -3.21 5.32
CA HIS A 161 1.61 -2.81 6.17
C HIS A 161 0.32 -2.76 5.38
N ALA A 162 0.34 -2.16 4.17
CA ALA A 162 -0.83 -2.12 3.30
C ALA A 162 -1.31 -3.53 2.93
N GLN A 163 -0.40 -4.48 2.66
CA GLN A 163 -0.74 -5.88 2.39
C GLN A 163 -1.47 -6.53 3.55
N VAL A 164 -0.99 -6.37 4.79
CA VAL A 164 -1.67 -6.93 5.96
C VAL A 164 -3.09 -6.37 6.09
N ILE A 165 -3.27 -5.06 5.88
CA ILE A 165 -4.60 -4.43 5.91
C ILE A 165 -5.51 -5.00 4.81
N MET A 166 -4.99 -5.18 3.59
CA MET A 166 -5.73 -5.81 2.48
C MET A 166 -6.11 -7.26 2.80
N GLU A 167 -5.18 -8.06 3.34
CA GLU A 167 -5.42 -9.45 3.73
C GLU A 167 -6.56 -9.53 4.76
N GLN A 168 -6.60 -8.62 5.74
CA GLN A 168 -7.72 -8.52 6.69
C GLN A 168 -9.03 -8.10 6.02
N ALA A 169 -8.99 -7.11 5.12
CA ALA A 169 -10.16 -6.65 4.39
C ALA A 169 -10.77 -7.77 3.51
N TRP A 170 -9.93 -8.57 2.86
CA TRP A 170 -10.37 -9.73 2.08
C TRP A 170 -10.96 -10.83 2.96
N GLY A 171 -10.39 -11.08 4.14
CA GLY A 171 -10.94 -12.04 5.10
C GLY A 171 -12.38 -11.70 5.49
N ILE A 172 -12.68 -10.43 5.79
CA ILE A 172 -14.03 -9.98 6.18
C ILE A 172 -15.05 -10.22 5.05
N ARG A 173 -14.67 -10.04 3.78
CA ARG A 173 -15.58 -10.27 2.64
C ARG A 173 -16.00 -11.73 2.48
N VAL A 174 -15.12 -12.66 2.85
CA VAL A 174 -15.40 -14.10 2.77
C VAL A 174 -16.45 -14.50 3.82
N ASP A 175 -16.52 -13.77 4.94
CA ASP A 175 -17.46 -14.03 6.03
C ASP A 175 -18.82 -13.30 5.88
N ASP A 176 -18.98 -12.43 4.86
CA ASP A 176 -20.24 -11.75 4.51
C ASP A 176 -20.82 -12.30 3.18
N PRO A 177 -21.82 -13.21 3.24
CA PRO A 177 -22.41 -13.82 2.04
C PRO A 177 -23.17 -12.81 1.16
N GLU A 178 -23.56 -11.65 1.68
CA GLU A 178 -24.22 -10.59 0.91
C GLU A 178 -23.23 -9.71 0.15
N ALA A 179 -22.01 -9.54 0.67
CA ALA A 179 -20.93 -8.84 -0.02
C ALA A 179 -20.35 -9.65 -1.18
N ALA A 180 -20.23 -10.97 -1.03
CA ALA A 180 -19.80 -11.87 -2.10
C ALA A 180 -20.74 -11.88 -3.32
N ALA A 181 -22.02 -11.53 -3.12
CA ALA A 181 -23.03 -11.45 -4.18
C ALA A 181 -23.05 -10.12 -4.95
N ARG A 182 -22.31 -9.09 -4.51
CA ARG A 182 -22.22 -7.76 -5.15
C ARG A 182 -20.90 -7.52 -5.90
N ALA A 183 -19.92 -8.42 -5.80
CA ALA A 183 -18.60 -8.33 -6.42
C ALA A 183 -18.55 -8.97 -7.82
#